data_AF-A0A9E2D021-F1
#
_entry.id   AF-A0A9E2D021-F1
#
_cell.length_a   1.000
_cell.length_b   1.000
_cell.length_c   1.000
_cell.angle_alpha   90.00
_cell.angle_beta   90.00
_cell.angle_gamma   90.00
#
_symmetry.space_group_name_H-M   'P 1'
#
loop_
_entity.id
_entity.type
_entity.pdbx_description
1 polymer ?
#
loop_
_entity_poly.entity_id
_entity_poly.type
_entity_poly.pdbx_seq_one_letter_code
_entity_poly.pdbx_strand_id
1 'polypeptide(L)'
;MEQENKIVKTGLNGTLIGEHGERLSPPDGWVFLPAGDAGITRKVTARGIFWRVQTKMGRRIISKGIWAPGETIALARQEVEAVRSTEAYQKKLNSDRQRRDKKQAEYEKQF
;
A
#
# COMPACT_ATOMS: atom_id res chain seq x y z
N MET A 1 22.49 10.51 -9.41
CA MET A 1 21.32 11.27 -8.94
C MET A 1 20.69 10.46 -7.82
N GLU A 2 20.81 10.94 -6.58
CA GLU A 2 20.20 10.30 -5.41
C GLU A 2 18.68 10.40 -5.55
N GLN A 3 18.02 9.24 -5.66
CA GLN A 3 16.57 9.17 -5.74
C GLN A 3 16.04 9.08 -4.30
N GLU A 4 15.32 10.09 -3.87
CA GLU A 4 14.76 10.17 -2.52
C GLU A 4 13.25 9.84 -2.49
N ASN A 5 12.78 9.48 -1.29
CA ASN A 5 11.36 9.30 -1.03
C ASN A 5 10.65 10.65 -1.04
N LYS A 6 9.57 10.77 -1.81
CA LYS A 6 8.79 12.01 -1.94
C LYS A 6 7.33 11.79 -1.59
N ILE A 7 6.67 12.84 -1.09
CA ILE A 7 5.21 12.90 -1.01
C ILE A 7 4.73 13.78 -2.17
N VAL A 8 3.77 13.26 -2.93
CA VAL A 8 3.22 13.92 -4.11
C VAL A 8 1.70 13.92 -4.07
N LYS A 9 1.09 14.88 -4.75
CA LYS A 9 -0.36 14.97 -4.96
C LYS A 9 -0.66 14.67 -6.43
N THR A 10 -1.87 14.18 -6.70
CA THR A 10 -2.36 14.05 -8.08
C THR A 10 -2.85 15.41 -8.58
N GLY A 11 -2.22 15.92 -9.63
CA GLY A 11 -2.68 17.08 -10.40
C GLY A 11 -3.62 16.70 -11.54
N LEU A 12 -3.95 17.67 -12.40
CA LEU A 12 -4.73 17.42 -13.61
C LEU A 12 -3.95 16.54 -14.60
N ASN A 13 -4.69 15.76 -15.39
CA ASN A 13 -4.18 14.93 -16.49
C ASN A 13 -3.09 13.93 -16.06
N GLY A 14 -3.12 13.43 -14.82
CA GLY A 14 -2.17 12.44 -14.32
C GLY A 14 -0.80 12.99 -13.92
N THR A 15 -0.63 14.31 -13.92
CA THR A 15 0.61 14.96 -13.44
C THR A 15 0.77 14.77 -11.94
N LEU A 16 1.99 14.57 -11.43
CA LEU A 16 2.27 14.60 -9.99
C LEU A 16 2.75 15.99 -9.58
N ILE A 17 2.28 16.47 -8.43
CA ILE A 17 2.68 17.75 -7.87
C ILE A 17 3.44 17.48 -6.57
N GLY A 18 4.68 17.96 -6.51
CA GLY A 18 5.52 17.86 -5.31
C GLY A 18 5.08 18.81 -4.19
N GLU A 19 5.84 18.83 -3.10
CA GLU A 19 5.48 19.61 -1.92
C GLU A 19 5.56 21.13 -2.17
N HIS A 20 6.43 21.56 -3.07
CA HIS A 20 6.63 22.97 -3.43
C HIS A 20 5.78 23.41 -4.63
N GLY A 21 4.87 22.57 -5.10
CA GLY A 21 4.01 22.87 -6.26
C GLY A 21 4.66 22.59 -7.61
N GLU A 22 5.86 22.02 -7.62
CA GLU A 22 6.55 21.61 -8.84
C GLU A 22 5.87 20.40 -9.49
N ARG A 23 5.83 20.39 -10.82
CA ARG A 23 5.32 19.25 -11.59
C ARG A 23 6.41 18.19 -11.67
N LEU A 24 6.10 17.00 -11.22
CA LEU A 24 6.97 15.83 -11.23
C LEU A 24 6.39 14.75 -12.13
N SER A 25 7.28 14.01 -12.78
CA SER A 25 6.98 12.74 -13.43
C SER A 25 7.75 11.64 -12.72
N PRO A 26 7.16 10.46 -12.49
CA PRO A 26 7.91 9.32 -11.96
C PRO A 26 9.13 9.03 -12.85
N PRO A 27 10.26 8.57 -12.27
CA PRO A 27 11.37 8.07 -13.05
C PRO A 27 10.97 6.91 -13.98
N ASP A 28 11.75 6.69 -15.03
CA ASP A 28 11.52 5.58 -15.95
C ASP A 28 11.53 4.23 -15.22
N GLY A 29 10.65 3.32 -15.66
CA GLY A 29 10.48 2.00 -15.05
C GLY A 29 9.70 1.99 -13.73
N TRP A 30 9.26 3.15 -13.22
CA TRP A 30 8.38 3.20 -12.07
C TRP A 30 6.93 2.91 -12.44
N VAL A 31 6.25 2.18 -11.56
CA VAL A 31 4.85 1.79 -11.73
C VAL A 31 4.04 2.25 -10.53
N PHE A 32 2.79 2.64 -10.76
CA PHE A 32 1.88 3.01 -9.70
C PHE A 32 1.28 1.76 -9.02
N LEU A 33 1.51 1.62 -7.73
CA LEU A 33 0.85 0.66 -6.86
C LEU A 33 -0.29 1.38 -6.10
N PRO A 34 -1.57 1.11 -6.43
CA PRO A 34 -2.69 1.69 -5.68
C PRO A 34 -2.70 1.20 -4.24
N ALA A 35 -3.20 2.04 -3.33
CA ALA A 35 -3.42 1.65 -1.94
C ALA A 35 -4.46 0.53 -1.86
N GLY A 36 -4.27 -0.43 -0.94
CA GLY A 36 -5.22 -1.51 -0.68
C GLY A 36 -4.55 -2.69 0.01
N ASP A 37 -3.57 -3.30 -0.64
CA ASP A 37 -2.85 -4.43 -0.07
C ASP A 37 -1.70 -3.97 0.83
N ALA A 38 -1.94 -4.04 2.14
CA ALA A 38 -0.97 -3.67 3.16
C ALA A 38 0.26 -4.61 3.20
N GLY A 39 0.15 -5.83 2.69
CA GLY A 39 1.28 -6.76 2.61
C GLY A 39 2.26 -6.35 1.51
N ILE A 40 1.73 -6.03 0.32
CA ILE A 40 2.53 -5.61 -0.83
C ILE A 40 3.14 -4.22 -0.55
N THR A 41 2.33 -3.26 -0.12
CA THR A 41 2.80 -1.87 0.10
C THR A 41 3.90 -1.79 1.14
N ARG A 42 3.79 -2.52 2.28
CA ARG A 42 4.86 -2.56 3.30
C ARG A 42 6.18 -3.10 2.75
N LYS A 43 6.12 -4.20 1.97
CA LYS A 43 7.31 -4.79 1.35
C LYS A 43 7.95 -3.86 0.33
N VAL A 44 7.16 -3.16 -0.48
CA VAL A 44 7.70 -2.15 -1.42
C VAL A 44 8.39 -1.02 -0.66
N THR A 45 7.72 -0.43 0.35
CA THR A 45 8.32 0.68 1.12
C THR A 45 9.54 0.27 1.93
N ALA A 46 9.66 -1.01 2.32
CA ALA A 46 10.82 -1.53 3.05
C ALA A 46 12.06 -1.70 2.16
N ARG A 47 11.88 -1.80 0.84
CA ARG A 47 12.98 -2.02 -0.13
C ARG A 47 13.65 -0.74 -0.61
N GLY A 48 13.25 0.42 -0.11
CA GLY A 48 13.94 1.68 -0.39
C GLY A 48 13.01 2.72 -0.98
N ILE A 49 13.23 3.05 -2.26
CA ILE A 49 12.80 4.32 -2.83
C ILE A 49 11.39 4.23 -3.41
N PHE A 50 10.52 5.16 -3.01
CA PHE A 50 9.14 5.29 -3.48
C PHE A 50 8.64 6.73 -3.37
N TRP A 51 7.66 7.10 -4.19
CA TRP A 51 6.92 8.35 -4.06
C TRP A 51 5.50 8.05 -3.61
N ARG A 52 5.08 8.62 -2.48
CA ARG A 52 3.75 8.39 -1.92
C ARG A 52 2.77 9.42 -2.44
N VAL A 53 1.69 8.95 -3.05
CA VAL A 53 0.60 9.80 -3.52
C VAL A 53 -0.38 10.02 -2.38
N GLN A 54 -0.54 11.26 -1.93
CA GLN A 54 -1.44 11.64 -0.84
C GLN A 54 -2.45 12.69 -1.27
N THR A 55 -3.65 12.64 -0.68
CA THR A 55 -4.66 13.69 -0.82
C THR A 55 -5.23 14.08 0.53
N LYS A 56 -5.53 15.37 0.70
CA LYS A 56 -6.23 15.86 1.87
C LYS A 56 -7.74 15.63 1.67
N MET A 57 -8.38 14.96 2.62
CA MET A 57 -9.83 14.77 2.71
C MET A 57 -10.31 15.33 4.04
N GLY A 58 -10.81 16.58 4.00
CA GLY A 58 -11.13 17.34 5.22
C GLY A 58 -9.91 17.54 6.10
N ARG A 59 -9.97 17.05 7.36
CA ARG A 59 -8.86 17.09 8.32
C ARG A 59 -7.89 15.90 8.16
N ARG A 60 -8.19 14.92 7.31
CA ARG A 60 -7.40 13.68 7.16
C ARG A 60 -6.51 13.74 5.92
N ILE A 61 -5.36 13.07 5.99
CA ILE A 61 -4.50 12.80 4.85
C ILE A 61 -4.70 11.32 4.47
N ILE A 62 -5.05 11.07 3.22
CA ILE A 62 -5.30 9.73 2.70
C ILE A 62 -4.23 9.40 1.66
N SER A 63 -3.56 8.27 1.83
CA SER A 63 -2.67 7.70 0.83
C SER A 63 -3.49 7.04 -0.28
N LYS A 64 -3.28 7.46 -1.53
CA LYS A 64 -3.92 6.87 -2.71
C LYS A 64 -3.10 5.73 -3.33
N GLY A 65 -1.80 5.70 -3.06
CA GLY A 65 -0.90 4.67 -3.55
C GLY A 65 0.54 5.15 -3.47
N ILE A 66 1.44 4.37 -4.05
CA ILE A 66 2.85 4.70 -4.17
C ILE A 66 3.31 4.45 -5.60
N TRP A 67 4.19 5.31 -6.10
CA TRP A 67 5.04 4.98 -7.23
C TRP A 67 6.34 4.39 -6.70
N ALA A 68 6.83 3.34 -7.34
CA ALA A 68 8.09 2.69 -7.01
C ALA A 68 8.62 1.95 -8.26
N PRO A 69 9.90 1.52 -8.28
CA PRO A 69 10.41 0.69 -9.38
C PRO A 69 9.51 -0.53 -9.62
N GLY A 70 9.17 -0.79 -10.89
CA GLY A 70 8.26 -1.87 -11.27
C GLY A 70 8.74 -3.24 -10.80
N GLU A 71 10.05 -3.48 -10.86
CA GLU A 71 10.70 -4.69 -10.35
C GLU A 71 10.46 -4.89 -8.85
N THR A 72 10.61 -3.83 -8.05
CA THR A 72 10.35 -3.84 -6.60
C THR A 72 8.89 -4.21 -6.30
N ILE A 73 7.94 -3.69 -7.09
CA ILE A 73 6.51 -4.03 -6.95
C ILE A 73 6.27 -5.48 -7.35
N ALA A 74 6.86 -5.96 -8.45
CA ALA A 74 6.71 -7.33 -8.92
C ALA A 74 7.22 -8.35 -7.88
N LEU A 75 8.43 -8.12 -7.36
CA LEU A 75 9.02 -8.96 -6.30
C LEU A 75 8.16 -8.94 -5.02
N ALA A 76 7.65 -7.76 -4.61
CA ALA A 76 6.75 -7.67 -3.47
C ALA A 76 5.47 -8.50 -3.67
N ARG A 77 4.87 -8.47 -4.88
CA ARG A 77 3.68 -9.26 -5.20
C ARG A 77 3.96 -10.75 -5.12
N GLN A 78 5.05 -11.21 -5.74
CA GLN A 78 5.44 -12.62 -5.74
C GLN A 78 5.66 -13.14 -4.32
N GLU A 79 6.38 -12.40 -3.48
CA GLU A 79 6.61 -12.84 -2.10
C GLU A 79 5.32 -12.87 -1.26
N VAL A 80 4.43 -11.90 -1.42
CA VAL A 80 3.15 -11.91 -0.71
C VAL A 80 2.31 -13.08 -1.17
N GLU A 81 2.28 -13.35 -2.48
CA GLU A 81 1.54 -14.48 -3.02
C GLU A 81 2.12 -15.81 -2.52
N ALA A 82 3.43 -15.99 -2.56
CA ALA A 82 4.10 -17.18 -2.05
C ALA A 82 3.74 -17.45 -0.57
N VAL A 83 3.70 -16.42 0.27
CA VAL A 83 3.26 -16.55 1.67
C VAL A 83 1.78 -16.94 1.74
N ARG A 84 0.92 -16.32 0.94
CA ARG A 84 -0.53 -16.59 0.91
C ARG A 84 -0.88 -17.99 0.40
N SER A 85 -0.10 -18.54 -0.51
CA SER A 85 -0.29 -19.89 -1.03
C SER A 85 0.07 -20.97 -0.01
N THR A 86 0.72 -20.64 1.12
CA THR A 86 1.05 -21.63 2.15
C THR A 86 -0.19 -22.09 2.93
N GLU A 87 -0.28 -23.39 3.20
CA GLU A 87 -1.36 -23.94 4.03
C GLU A 87 -1.38 -23.34 5.44
N ALA A 88 -0.22 -23.05 6.01
CA ALA A 88 -0.10 -22.44 7.33
C ALA A 88 -0.79 -21.07 7.37
N TYR A 89 -0.65 -20.26 6.30
CA TYR A 89 -1.34 -18.98 6.18
C TYR A 89 -2.86 -19.16 6.10
N GLN A 90 -3.32 -20.11 5.27
CA GLN A 90 -4.76 -20.39 5.11
C GLN A 90 -5.40 -20.90 6.41
N LYS A 91 -4.74 -21.82 7.13
CA LYS A 91 -5.18 -22.33 8.43
C LYS A 91 -5.27 -21.21 9.47
N LYS A 92 -4.26 -20.33 9.50
CA LYS A 92 -4.26 -19.15 10.38
C LYS A 92 -5.40 -18.20 10.06
N LEU A 93 -5.64 -17.90 8.78
CA LEU A 93 -6.72 -17.03 8.34
C LEU A 93 -8.10 -17.55 8.79
N ASN A 94 -8.34 -18.85 8.64
CA ASN A 94 -9.59 -19.50 9.03
C ASN A 94 -9.79 -19.49 10.56
N SER A 95 -8.75 -19.83 11.33
CA SER A 95 -8.80 -19.77 12.79
C SER A 95 -9.07 -18.34 13.29
N ASP A 96 -8.41 -17.34 12.69
CA ASP A 96 -8.64 -15.93 13.01
C ASP A 96 -10.06 -15.47 12.68
N ARG A 97 -10.66 -15.96 11.59
CA ARG A 97 -12.05 -15.68 11.24
C ARG A 97 -13.01 -16.26 12.29
N GLN A 98 -12.89 -17.55 12.60
CA GLN A 98 -13.71 -18.21 13.62
C GLN A 98 -13.61 -17.52 14.99
N ARG A 99 -12.40 -17.11 15.38
CA ARG A 99 -12.19 -16.38 16.63
C ARG A 99 -12.91 -15.02 16.63
N ARG A 100 -12.88 -14.28 15.53
CA ARG A 100 -13.60 -13.00 15.40
C ARG A 100 -15.10 -13.20 15.46
N ASP A 101 -15.62 -14.21 14.77
CA ASP A 101 -17.06 -14.51 14.74
C ASP A 101 -17.55 -14.89 16.14
N LYS A 102 -16.80 -15.72 16.88
CA LYS A 102 -17.10 -16.04 18.28
C LYS A 102 -17.11 -14.81 19.17
N LYS A 103 -16.10 -13.94 19.04
CA LYS A 103 -16.00 -12.70 19.82
C LYS A 103 -17.16 -11.74 19.53
N GLN A 104 -17.56 -11.64 18.26
CA GLN A 104 -18.70 -10.82 17.85
C GLN A 104 -20.01 -11.36 18.44
N ALA A 105 -20.25 -12.67 18.35
CA ALA A 105 -21.44 -13.30 18.92
C ALA A 105 -21.52 -13.20 20.45
N GLU A 106 -20.37 -13.15 21.14
CA GLU A 106 -20.33 -12.87 22.58
C GLU A 106 -20.65 -11.40 22.89
N TYR A 107 -20.09 -10.47 22.11
CA TYR A 107 -20.38 -9.04 22.24
C TYR A 107 -21.87 -8.74 22.03
N GLU A 108 -22.49 -9.33 21.01
CA GLU A 108 -23.94 -9.18 20.72
C GLU A 108 -24.86 -9.72 21.82
N LYS A 109 -24.37 -10.58 22.72
CA LYS A 109 -25.15 -11.08 23.87
C LYS A 109 -25.03 -10.17 25.09
N GLN A 110 -24.02 -9.30 25.13
CA GLN A 110 -23.71 -8.43 26.27
C GLN A 110 -24.32 -7.02 26.15
N PHE A 111 -24.95 -6.70 25.02
CA PHE A 111 -25.60 -5.42 24.71
C PHE A 111 -26.93 -5.65 24.01
#